data_AF-A0A143ZED6-F1
#
_entry.id   AF-A0A143ZED6-F1
#
_cell.length_a   1.000
_cell.length_b   1.000
_cell.length_c   1.000
_cell.angle_alpha   90.00
_cell.angle_beta   90.00
_cell.angle_gamma   90.00
#
_symmetry.space_group_name_H-M   'P 1'
#
loop_
_entity.id
_entity.type
_entity.pdbx_description
1 polymer ?
#
loop_
_entity_poly.entity_id
_entity_poly.type
_entity_poly.pdbx_seq_one_letter_code
_entity_poly.pdbx_strand_id
1 'polypeptide(L)'
;MPSRAPSICACGKAVPPGVTCACRARAAAERKARHDLRRPSSRDRGYDATWTREAKAFLARPENEFCSCGSPATLVRHVLSIRRAPHLRMNKSNWLAGCARCNARDAAREQQKEKT
;
A
#
# COMPACT_ATOMS: atom_id res chain seq x y z
N MET A 1 33.42 13.32 -11.00
CA MET A 1 31.97 13.30 -11.36
C MET A 1 31.31 14.53 -10.76
N PRO A 2 30.47 15.28 -11.50
CA PRO A 2 29.80 16.44 -10.93
C PRO A 2 28.76 16.00 -9.89
N SER A 3 28.86 16.51 -8.67
CA SER A 3 27.83 16.34 -7.64
C SER A 3 26.75 17.39 -7.84
N ARG A 4 25.49 17.02 -7.54
CA ARG A 4 24.36 17.97 -7.59
C ARG A 4 24.62 19.10 -6.60
N ALA A 5 24.35 20.35 -6.96
CA ALA A 5 24.42 21.45 -6.01
C ALA A 5 23.30 21.35 -4.95
N PRO A 6 23.50 21.90 -3.73
CA PRO A 6 22.42 22.07 -2.76
C PRO A 6 21.25 22.86 -3.35
N SER A 7 20.04 22.50 -2.96
CA SER A 7 18.82 23.20 -3.38
C SER A 7 18.24 24.02 -2.24
N ILE A 8 17.69 25.19 -2.54
CA ILE A 8 16.97 25.98 -1.54
C ILE A 8 15.55 25.43 -1.41
N CYS A 9 15.16 25.08 -0.19
CA CYS A 9 13.80 24.68 0.12
C CYS A 9 12.87 25.90 0.18
N ALA A 10 11.57 25.71 0.00
CA ALA A 10 10.56 26.77 0.15
C ALA A 10 10.55 27.43 1.55
N CYS A 11 11.17 26.80 2.55
CA CYS A 11 11.39 27.41 3.87
C CYS A 11 12.66 28.28 3.97
N GLY A 12 13.36 28.52 2.85
CA GLY A 12 14.57 29.33 2.77
C GLY A 12 15.89 28.61 3.11
N LYS A 13 15.85 27.38 3.62
CA LYS A 13 17.07 26.64 4.00
C LYS A 13 17.73 25.94 2.80
N ALA A 14 19.06 25.97 2.73
CA ALA A 14 19.83 25.14 1.81
C ALA A 14 19.74 23.66 2.21
N VAL A 15 19.51 22.78 1.24
CA VAL A 15 19.32 21.34 1.42
C VAL A 15 20.35 20.60 0.58
N PRO A 16 21.24 19.81 1.21
CA PRO A 16 22.20 18.99 0.48
C PRO A 16 21.51 17.97 -0.44
N PRO A 17 22.19 17.54 -1.52
CA PRO A 17 21.70 16.45 -2.37
C PRO A 17 21.38 15.19 -1.57
N GLY A 18 20.27 14.53 -1.90
CA GLY A 18 19.85 13.29 -1.24
C GLY A 18 19.20 13.48 0.14
N VAL A 19 19.20 14.69 0.71
CA VAL A 19 18.59 14.98 2.00
C VAL A 19 17.20 15.58 1.83
N THR A 20 16.24 15.18 2.68
CA THR A 20 14.92 15.81 2.75
C THR A 20 14.93 16.90 3.81
N CYS A 21 14.50 18.12 3.46
CA CYS A 21 14.36 19.20 4.44
C CYS A 21 13.35 18.84 5.53
N ALA A 22 13.66 19.16 6.79
CA ALA A 22 12.78 18.91 7.93
C ALA A 22 11.37 19.50 7.76
N CYS A 23 11.22 20.69 7.13
CA CYS A 23 9.90 21.27 6.90
C CYS A 23 9.06 20.45 5.91
N ARG A 24 9.69 19.87 4.87
CA ARG A 24 9.02 19.00 3.89
C ARG A 24 8.65 17.66 4.51
N ALA A 25 9.54 17.11 5.34
CA ALA A 25 9.26 15.89 6.10
C ALA A 25 8.05 16.10 7.03
N ARG A 26 8.01 17.21 7.77
CA ARG A 26 6.86 17.58 8.62
C ARG A 26 5.57 17.75 7.80
N ALA A 27 5.60 18.54 6.73
CA ALA A 27 4.43 18.73 5.86
C ALA A 27 3.94 17.40 5.25
N ALA A 28 4.85 16.48 4.94
CA ALA A 28 4.50 15.15 4.47
C ALA A 28 3.84 14.29 5.55
N ALA A 29 4.37 14.32 6.78
CA ALA A 29 3.78 13.64 7.93
C ALA A 29 2.38 14.18 8.24
N GLU A 30 2.18 15.50 8.26
CA GLU A 30 0.88 16.13 8.48
C GLU A 30 -0.15 15.76 7.40
N ARG A 31 0.26 15.77 6.12
CA ARG A 31 -0.63 15.35 5.02
C ARG A 31 -1.03 13.89 5.16
N LYS A 32 -0.08 13.02 5.53
CA LYS A 32 -0.33 11.60 5.80
C LYS A 32 -1.31 11.45 6.96
N ALA A 33 -1.09 12.17 8.06
CA ALA A 33 -1.99 12.16 9.22
C ALA A 33 -3.42 12.59 8.85
N ARG A 34 -3.58 13.71 8.11
CA ARG A 34 -4.91 14.15 7.61
C ARG A 34 -5.59 13.13 6.70
N HIS A 35 -4.82 12.37 5.94
CA HIS A 35 -5.36 11.28 5.13
C HIS A 35 -5.79 10.10 6.01
N ASP A 36 -4.93 9.69 6.95
CA ASP A 36 -5.18 8.55 7.82
C ASP A 36 -6.36 8.79 8.78
N LEU A 37 -6.60 10.04 9.20
CA LEU A 37 -7.80 10.41 9.98
C LEU A 37 -9.11 10.11 9.26
N ARG A 38 -9.12 10.17 7.92
CA ARG A 38 -10.30 9.87 7.10
C ARG A 38 -10.38 8.40 6.67
N ARG A 39 -9.34 7.61 6.96
CA ARG A 39 -9.25 6.21 6.57
C ARG A 39 -9.91 5.35 7.65
N PRO A 40 -10.95 4.56 7.33
CA PRO A 40 -11.53 3.63 8.29
C PRO A 40 -10.48 2.65 8.80
N SER A 41 -10.67 2.17 10.04
CA SER A 41 -9.71 1.25 10.67
C SER A 41 -9.56 -0.04 9.86
N SER A 42 -8.52 -0.83 10.13
CA SER A 42 -8.37 -2.12 9.44
C SER A 42 -9.59 -3.02 9.67
N ARG A 43 -10.13 -3.03 10.89
CA ARG A 43 -11.30 -3.84 11.23
C ARG A 43 -12.55 -3.36 10.49
N ASP A 44 -12.77 -2.04 10.42
CA ASP A 44 -13.93 -1.46 9.70
C ASP A 44 -13.85 -1.70 8.19
N ARG A 45 -12.65 -1.86 7.65
CA ARG A 45 -12.42 -2.26 6.24
C ARG A 45 -12.55 -3.77 6.02
N GLY A 46 -12.92 -4.54 7.04
CA GLY A 46 -13.13 -5.98 6.96
C GLY A 46 -11.86 -6.83 7.17
N TYR A 47 -10.79 -6.30 7.76
CA TYR A 47 -9.62 -7.10 8.15
C TYR A 47 -9.72 -7.53 9.62
N ASP A 48 -10.74 -8.36 9.91
CA ASP A 48 -11.02 -8.89 11.24
C ASP A 48 -10.14 -10.12 11.58
N ALA A 49 -10.35 -10.72 12.76
CA ALA A 49 -9.61 -11.88 13.22
C ALA A 49 -9.85 -13.12 12.33
N THR A 50 -11.08 -13.30 11.85
CA THR A 50 -11.45 -14.40 10.94
C THR A 50 -10.71 -14.28 9.62
N TRP A 51 -10.68 -13.07 9.03
CA TRP A 51 -9.90 -12.77 7.84
C TRP A 51 -8.43 -13.10 8.05
N THR A 52 -7.85 -12.67 9.18
CA THR A 52 -6.43 -12.86 9.47
C THR A 52 -6.08 -14.35 9.53
N ARG A 53 -6.92 -15.15 10.18
CA ARG A 53 -6.75 -16.61 10.26
C ARG A 53 -6.83 -17.27 8.88
N GLU A 54 -7.87 -16.99 8.11
CA GLU A 54 -8.07 -17.60 6.80
C GLU A 54 -6.99 -17.15 5.79
N ALA A 55 -6.59 -15.87 5.82
CA ALA A 55 -5.53 -15.34 4.96
C ALA A 55 -4.19 -16.02 5.26
N LYS A 56 -3.85 -16.22 6.54
CA LYS A 56 -2.66 -16.98 6.93
C LYS A 56 -2.71 -18.42 6.42
N ALA A 57 -3.85 -19.09 6.57
CA ALA A 57 -4.04 -20.47 6.09
C ALA A 57 -3.95 -20.57 4.56
N PHE A 58 -4.43 -19.57 3.82
CA PHE A 58 -4.30 -19.50 2.37
C PHE A 58 -2.84 -19.33 1.93
N LEU A 59 -2.10 -18.42 2.56
CA LEU A 59 -0.69 -18.16 2.22
C LEU A 59 0.27 -19.28 2.64
N ALA A 60 -0.12 -20.13 3.60
CA ALA A 60 0.68 -21.27 4.03
C ALA A 60 0.72 -22.42 3.00
N ARG A 61 -0.11 -22.37 1.94
CA ARG A 61 -0.18 -23.43 0.94
C ARG A 61 0.96 -23.28 -0.07
N PRO A 62 1.62 -24.38 -0.50
CA PRO A 62 2.72 -24.32 -1.46
C PRO A 62 2.37 -23.61 -2.77
N GLU A 63 1.14 -23.80 -3.28
CA GLU A 63 0.70 -23.14 -4.51
C GLU A 63 0.59 -21.61 -4.40
N ASN A 64 0.60 -21.07 -3.18
CA ASN A 64 0.48 -19.65 -2.87
C ASN A 64 1.79 -19.04 -2.36
N GLU A 65 2.92 -19.73 -2.49
CA GLU A 65 4.22 -19.27 -2.01
C GLU A 65 4.69 -18.00 -2.73
N PHE A 66 4.34 -17.86 -4.00
CA PHE A 66 4.80 -16.75 -4.84
C PHE A 66 3.66 -15.89 -5.37
N CYS A 67 3.90 -14.58 -5.41
CA CYS A 67 3.09 -13.66 -6.19
C CYS A 67 3.32 -13.93 -7.68
N SER A 68 2.33 -13.59 -8.51
CA SER A 68 2.45 -13.66 -9.99
C SER A 68 3.64 -12.92 -10.61
N CYS A 69 4.33 -12.05 -9.86
CA CYS A 69 5.57 -11.40 -10.31
C CYS A 69 6.86 -12.16 -9.92
N GLY A 70 6.75 -13.36 -9.35
CA GLY A 70 7.87 -14.19 -8.90
C GLY A 70 8.44 -13.84 -7.52
N SER A 71 7.95 -12.79 -6.85
CA SER A 71 8.39 -12.45 -5.48
C SER A 71 7.61 -13.28 -4.45
N PRO A 72 8.18 -13.56 -3.26
CA PRO A 72 7.46 -14.23 -2.18
C PRO A 72 6.14 -13.53 -1.86
N ALA A 73 5.08 -14.31 -1.70
CA ALA A 73 3.79 -13.82 -1.29
C ALA A 73 3.78 -13.61 0.23
N THR A 74 3.46 -12.38 0.65
CA THR A 74 3.43 -11.99 2.06
C THR A 74 2.05 -11.48 2.50
N LEU A 75 1.11 -11.36 1.56
CA LEU A 75 -0.24 -10.92 1.81
C LEU A 75 -1.20 -11.53 0.78
N VAL A 76 -2.49 -11.52 1.11
CA VAL A 76 -3.56 -11.84 0.16
C VAL A 76 -3.92 -10.58 -0.62
N ARG A 77 -3.81 -10.64 -1.94
CA ARG A 77 -4.41 -9.68 -2.88
C ARG A 77 -5.81 -10.17 -3.27
N HIS A 78 -6.65 -9.26 -3.75
CA HIS A 78 -7.96 -9.60 -4.28
C HIS A 78 -8.02 -9.31 -5.79
N VAL A 79 -8.65 -10.20 -6.56
CA VAL A 79 -8.89 -9.99 -8.00
C VAL A 79 -9.79 -8.75 -8.19
N LEU A 80 -10.90 -8.73 -7.46
CA LEU A 80 -11.75 -7.55 -7.25
C LEU A 80 -11.54 -7.04 -5.83
N SER A 81 -11.12 -5.77 -5.72
CA SER A 81 -10.84 -5.15 -4.42
C SER A 81 -12.04 -5.26 -3.48
N ILE A 82 -11.77 -5.33 -2.18
CA ILE A 82 -12.82 -5.28 -1.15
C ILE A 82 -13.64 -3.99 -1.26
N ARG A 83 -13.03 -2.88 -1.71
CA ARG A 83 -13.74 -1.62 -1.94
C ARG A 83 -14.82 -1.76 -3.02
N ARG A 84 -14.50 -2.43 -4.14
CA ARG A 84 -15.43 -2.61 -5.27
C ARG A 84 -16.43 -3.74 -5.05
N ALA A 85 -16.01 -4.82 -4.41
CA ALA A 85 -16.83 -6.01 -4.19
C ALA A 85 -16.69 -6.51 -2.74
N PRO A 86 -17.25 -5.80 -1.75
CA PRO A 86 -17.08 -6.15 -0.34
C PRO A 86 -17.64 -7.55 0.01
N HIS A 87 -18.67 -7.99 -0.71
CA HIS A 87 -19.24 -9.34 -0.57
C HIS A 87 -18.28 -10.46 -0.99
N LEU A 88 -17.25 -10.17 -1.81
CA LEU A 88 -16.23 -11.14 -2.22
C LEU A 88 -14.98 -11.14 -1.33
N ARG A 89 -15.00 -10.39 -0.21
CA ARG A 89 -13.86 -10.27 0.72
C ARG A 89 -13.32 -11.63 1.18
N MET A 90 -14.21 -12.56 1.50
CA MET A 90 -13.87 -13.89 2.02
C MET A 90 -13.94 -15.00 0.96
N ASN A 91 -14.27 -14.65 -0.29
CA ASN A 91 -14.35 -15.64 -1.36
C ASN A 91 -12.94 -16.03 -1.82
N LYS A 92 -12.55 -17.29 -1.59
CA LYS A 92 -11.21 -17.81 -1.93
C LYS A 92 -10.92 -17.77 -3.44
N SER A 93 -11.93 -17.82 -4.32
CA SER A 93 -11.71 -17.64 -5.77
C SER A 93 -11.39 -16.19 -6.15
N ASN A 94 -11.68 -15.23 -5.28
CA ASN A 94 -11.30 -13.83 -5.42
C ASN A 94 -9.92 -13.55 -4.79
N TRP A 95 -9.26 -14.53 -4.18
CA TRP A 95 -7.97 -14.35 -3.51
C TRP A 95 -6.79 -14.68 -4.42
N LEU A 96 -5.71 -13.93 -4.26
CA LEU A 96 -4.44 -14.13 -4.95
C LEU A 96 -3.30 -14.07 -3.94
N ALA A 97 -2.29 -14.93 -4.12
CA ALA A 97 -1.00 -14.78 -3.46
C ALA A 97 -0.32 -13.49 -3.94
N GLY A 98 0.09 -12.63 -3.01
CA GLY A 98 0.51 -11.27 -3.32
C GLY A 98 1.71 -10.77 -2.54
N CYS A 99 2.53 -9.93 -3.18
CA CYS A 99 3.56 -9.16 -2.52
C CYS A 99 3.10 -7.70 -2.30
N ALA A 100 3.73 -7.00 -1.36
CA ALA A 100 3.43 -5.60 -1.03
C ALA A 100 3.48 -4.67 -2.25
N ARG A 101 4.46 -4.87 -3.14
CA ARG A 101 4.64 -4.06 -4.34
C ARG A 101 3.48 -4.20 -5.32
N CYS A 102 3.06 -5.43 -5.65
CA CYS A 102 1.96 -5.66 -6.58
C CYS A 102 0.63 -5.18 -5.99
N ASN A 103 0.39 -5.41 -4.69
CA ASN A 103 -0.80 -4.90 -4.01
C ASN A 103 -0.89 -3.36 -4.05
N ALA A 104 0.24 -2.67 -3.81
CA ALA A 104 0.28 -1.21 -3.92
C ALA A 104 0.01 -0.72 -5.35
N ARG A 105 0.50 -1.44 -6.37
CA ARG A 105 0.22 -1.13 -7.78
C ARG A 105 -1.26 -1.26 -8.13
N ASP A 106 -1.93 -2.29 -7.64
CA ASP A 106 -3.38 -2.44 -7.87
C ASP A 106 -4.17 -1.31 -7.21
N ALA A 107 -3.86 -0.99 -5.95
CA ALA A 107 -4.51 0.10 -5.24
C ALA A 107 -4.30 1.46 -5.94
N ALA A 108 -3.10 1.70 -6.49
CA ALA A 108 -2.81 2.92 -7.26
C ALA A 108 -3.60 2.96 -8.57
N ARG A 109 -3.67 1.84 -9.30
CA ARG A 109 -4.46 1.73 -10.55
C ARG A 109 -5.95 1.94 -10.29
N GLU A 110 -6.47 1.39 -9.21
CA GLU A 110 -7.86 1.59 -8.80
C GLU A 110 -8.15 3.06 -8.51
N GLN A 111 -7.30 3.73 -7.72
CA GLN A 111 -7.43 5.16 -7.44
C GLN A 111 -7.33 6.04 -8.68
N GLN A 112 -6.55 5.64 -9.70
CA GLN A 112 -6.49 6.35 -10.97
C GLN A 112 -7.82 6.22 -11.73
N LYS A 113 -8.40 5.02 -11.77
CA LYS A 113 -9.68 4.77 -12.44
C LYS A 113 -10.86 5.49 -11.78
N GLU A 114 -10.83 5.71 -10.47
CA GLU A 114 -11.87 6.45 -9.74
C GLU A 114 -11.84 7.98 -10.02
N LYS A 115 -10.75 8.50 -10.60
CA LYS A 115 -10.59 9.94 -10.87
C LYS A 115 -10.95 10.33 -12.30
N THR A 116 -11.04 9.37 -13.20
CA THR A 116 -11.43 9.53 -14.60
C THR A 116 -12.91 9.28 -14.74
#